data_AF-A0A7K2XK85-F1
#
_entry.id   AF-A0A7K2XK85-F1
#
_cell.length_a   1.000
_cell.length_b   1.000
_cell.length_c   1.000
_cell.angle_alpha   90.00
_cell.angle_beta   90.00
_cell.angle_gamma   90.00
#
_symmetry.space_group_name_H-M   'P 1'
#
loop_
_entity.id
_entity.type
_entity.pdbx_description
1 polymer ?
#
loop_
_entity_poly.entity_id
_entity_poly.type
_entity_poly.pdbx_seq_one_letter_code
_entity_poly.pdbx_strand_id
1 'polypeptide(L)'
;VVSPDGYDAPGQVSSAYDLTLIARNGMTKPDFREYAATARAAFPGIRKPGEKKRETFEIQNTNRLLTGDFGVPPYQGIAGVKNGNTTHAGATFTGVAERNGRVLLVTVMNPSSEEQHAVYRETARLFDWGFAALGKVEPVGELVPPRSARTGTHASAGAAEPAPGKNATAQPV
;
A
#
# COMPACT_ATOMS: atom_id res chain seq x y z
N VAL A 1 -4.53 12.93 1.13
CA VAL A 1 -5.82 12.24 1.38
C VAL A 1 -6.82 13.27 1.84
N VAL A 2 -7.97 13.35 1.18
CA VAL A 2 -9.06 14.29 1.46
C VAL A 2 -10.29 13.55 2.00
N SER A 3 -10.64 12.41 1.40
CA SER A 3 -11.69 11.51 1.88
C SER A 3 -11.13 10.13 2.25
N PRO A 4 -11.75 9.41 3.21
CA PRO A 4 -11.30 8.08 3.61
C PRO A 4 -11.77 6.96 2.65
N ASP A 5 -12.78 7.22 1.82
CA ASP A 5 -13.40 6.23 0.92
C ASP A 5 -12.71 6.13 -0.45
N GLY A 6 -11.89 7.11 -0.81
CA GLY A 6 -11.17 7.12 -2.07
C GLY A 6 -11.94 7.75 -3.24
N TYR A 7 -13.14 8.30 -3.05
CA TYR A 7 -13.83 9.02 -4.13
C TYR A 7 -13.05 10.25 -4.61
N ASP A 8 -13.28 10.63 -5.87
CA ASP A 8 -12.63 11.78 -6.48
C ASP A 8 -12.93 13.05 -5.68
N ALA A 9 -11.88 13.70 -5.19
CA ALA A 9 -11.96 14.97 -4.46
C ALA A 9 -10.81 15.89 -4.86
N PRO A 10 -11.02 17.22 -4.97
CA PRO A 10 -9.96 18.15 -5.29
C PRO A 10 -8.79 18.04 -4.29
N GLY A 11 -7.57 17.84 -4.80
CA GLY A 11 -6.36 17.64 -3.97
C GLY A 11 -6.18 16.21 -3.42
N GLN A 12 -7.06 15.26 -3.75
CA GLN A 12 -6.87 13.83 -3.46
C GLN A 12 -5.77 13.27 -4.37
N VAL A 13 -4.57 13.09 -3.82
CA VAL A 13 -3.42 12.54 -4.55
C VAL A 13 -2.67 11.49 -3.72
N SER A 14 -1.99 10.59 -4.42
CA SER A 14 -1.00 9.65 -3.91
C SER A 14 -0.08 9.22 -5.07
N SER A 15 0.87 8.33 -4.80
CA SER A 15 1.78 7.78 -5.79
C SER A 15 1.90 6.26 -5.63
N ALA A 16 2.40 5.57 -6.65
CA ALA A 16 2.64 4.13 -6.54
C ALA A 16 3.61 3.81 -5.39
N TYR A 17 4.61 4.68 -5.17
CA TYR A 17 5.55 4.59 -4.06
C TYR A 17 4.85 4.70 -2.70
N ASP A 18 4.01 5.73 -2.51
CA ASP A 18 3.31 5.95 -1.23
C ASP A 18 2.31 4.84 -0.91
N LEU A 19 1.55 4.38 -1.89
CA LEU A 19 0.62 3.26 -1.72
C LEU A 19 1.36 1.95 -1.39
N THR A 20 2.53 1.74 -2.00
CA THR A 20 3.41 0.60 -1.69
C THR A 20 3.92 0.68 -0.24
N LEU A 21 4.30 1.87 0.25
CA LEU A 21 4.69 2.07 1.66
C LEU A 21 3.55 1.75 2.62
N ILE A 22 2.34 2.23 2.33
CA ILE A 22 1.14 1.98 3.13
C ILE A 22 0.85 0.48 3.18
N ALA A 23 0.85 -0.19 2.02
CA ALA A 23 0.60 -1.62 1.92
C ALA A 23 1.69 -2.44 2.65
N ARG A 24 2.98 -2.09 2.49
CA ARG A 24 4.08 -2.73 3.22
C ARG A 24 3.88 -2.64 4.73
N ASN A 25 3.46 -1.47 5.24
CA ASN A 25 3.19 -1.30 6.67
C ASN A 25 1.88 -1.98 7.11
N GLY A 26 0.85 -2.03 6.27
CA GLY A 26 -0.39 -2.77 6.52
C GLY A 26 -0.10 -4.26 6.69
N MET A 27 0.68 -4.84 5.77
CA MET A 27 1.01 -6.27 5.76
C MET A 27 1.87 -6.72 6.94
N THR A 28 2.42 -5.83 7.77
CA THR A 28 3.05 -6.27 9.04
C THR A 28 2.02 -6.63 10.11
N LYS A 29 0.77 -6.15 9.99
CA LYS A 29 -0.30 -6.34 10.97
C LYS A 29 -1.11 -7.60 10.65
N PRO A 30 -1.21 -8.59 11.56
CA PRO A 30 -1.88 -9.86 11.28
C PRO A 30 -3.34 -9.71 10.84
N ASP A 31 -4.09 -8.83 11.49
CA ASP A 31 -5.49 -8.52 11.21
C ASP A 31 -5.67 -7.95 9.79
N PHE A 32 -4.83 -7.01 9.39
CA PHE A 32 -4.86 -6.44 8.04
C PHE A 32 -4.62 -7.51 6.98
N ARG A 33 -3.66 -8.42 7.21
CA ARG A 33 -3.38 -9.53 6.29
C ARG A 33 -4.59 -10.45 6.13
N GLU A 34 -5.22 -10.81 7.25
CA GLU A 34 -6.41 -11.66 7.27
C GLU A 34 -7.54 -11.03 6.45
N TYR A 35 -7.88 -9.76 6.73
CA TYR A 35 -8.94 -9.06 5.98
C TYR A 35 -8.60 -8.91 4.49
N ALA A 36 -7.37 -8.54 4.15
CA ALA A 36 -6.95 -8.34 2.76
C ALA A 36 -6.98 -9.63 1.92
N ALA A 37 -6.71 -10.78 2.54
CA ALA A 37 -6.69 -12.09 1.89
C ALA A 37 -8.04 -12.84 1.96
N THR A 38 -9.04 -12.31 2.67
CA THR A 38 -10.35 -12.94 2.78
C THR A 38 -11.08 -12.89 1.43
N ALA A 39 -11.34 -14.05 0.81
CA ALA A 39 -11.99 -14.15 -0.49
C ALA A 39 -13.51 -13.95 -0.42
N ARG A 40 -14.15 -14.44 0.65
CA ARG A 40 -15.60 -14.36 0.92
C ARG A 40 -15.84 -14.19 2.41
N ALA A 41 -16.88 -13.46 2.76
CA ALA A 41 -17.29 -13.27 4.15
C ALA A 41 -18.81 -13.24 4.27
N ALA A 42 -19.33 -13.74 5.40
CA ALA A 42 -20.73 -13.57 5.75
C ALA A 42 -20.93 -12.18 6.39
N PHE A 43 -21.66 -11.30 5.73
CA PHE A 43 -21.95 -9.96 6.22
C PHE A 43 -23.28 -9.94 6.99
N PRO A 44 -23.29 -9.42 8.23
CA PRO A 44 -24.49 -9.43 9.05
C PRO A 44 -25.54 -8.46 8.47
N GLY A 45 -26.77 -8.94 8.32
CA GLY A 45 -27.89 -8.06 7.98
C GLY A 45 -28.27 -7.15 9.15
N ILE A 46 -28.45 -5.86 8.88
CA ILE A 46 -28.82 -4.84 9.87
C ILE A 46 -30.35 -4.72 9.93
N ARG A 47 -30.89 -4.49 11.12
CA ARG A 47 -32.30 -4.10 11.32
C ARG A 47 -32.39 -2.58 11.43
N LYS A 48 -33.11 -1.93 10.51
CA LYS A 48 -33.50 -0.53 10.66
C LYS A 48 -34.79 -0.43 11.49
N PRO A 49 -35.03 0.67 12.23
CA PRO A 49 -36.30 0.88 12.92
C PRO A 49 -37.48 0.77 11.96
N GLY A 50 -38.50 -0.03 12.29
CA GLY A 50 -39.68 -0.25 11.45
C GLY A 50 -39.53 -1.29 10.34
N GLU A 51 -38.34 -1.90 10.15
CA GLU A 51 -38.09 -2.89 9.11
C GLU A 51 -37.79 -4.29 9.69
N LYS A 52 -38.10 -5.35 8.92
CA LYS A 52 -37.63 -6.71 9.24
C LYS A 52 -36.11 -6.76 9.15
N LYS A 53 -35.46 -7.47 10.07
CA LYS A 53 -34.00 -7.68 10.05
C LYS A 53 -33.62 -8.35 8.73
N ARG A 54 -32.71 -7.75 7.97
CA ARG A 54 -32.13 -8.40 6.78
C ARG A 54 -31.39 -9.67 7.22
N GLU A 55 -31.49 -10.73 6.44
CA GLU A 55 -30.71 -11.94 6.68
C GLU A 55 -29.22 -11.68 6.45
N THR A 56 -28.37 -12.49 7.09
CA THR A 56 -26.94 -12.53 6.78
C THR A 56 -26.77 -12.94 5.32
N PHE A 57 -25.87 -12.27 4.61
CA PHE A 57 -25.62 -12.53 3.19
C PHE A 57 -24.12 -12.60 2.93
N GLU A 58 -23.71 -13.35 1.91
CA GLU A 58 -22.30 -13.44 1.53
C GLU A 58 -21.87 -12.19 0.75
N ILE A 59 -20.66 -11.71 1.02
CA ILE A 59 -19.92 -10.77 0.19
C ILE A 59 -18.66 -11.45 -0.33
N GLN A 60 -18.26 -11.08 -1.56
CA GLN A 60 -17.06 -11.58 -2.20
C GLN A 60 -16.05 -10.45 -2.40
N ASN A 61 -14.78 -10.75 -2.22
CA ASN A 61 -13.69 -9.82 -2.49
C ASN A 61 -13.61 -9.51 -4.00
N THR A 62 -13.50 -8.22 -4.32
CA THR A 62 -13.45 -7.76 -5.72
C THR A 62 -12.06 -7.80 -6.33
N ASN A 63 -11.03 -8.14 -5.55
CA ASN A 63 -9.70 -8.43 -6.07
C ASN A 63 -9.73 -9.69 -6.93
N ARG A 64 -9.78 -9.50 -8.25
CA ARG A 64 -9.88 -10.60 -9.22
C ARG A 64 -8.66 -11.52 -9.23
N LEU A 65 -7.47 -11.03 -8.86
CA LEU A 65 -6.30 -11.89 -8.71
C LEU A 65 -6.45 -12.83 -7.51
N LEU A 66 -7.26 -12.49 -6.51
CA LEU A 66 -7.58 -13.39 -5.39
C LEU A 66 -8.72 -14.36 -5.72
N THR A 67 -9.80 -13.85 -6.31
CA THR A 67 -11.04 -14.64 -6.46
C THR A 67 -11.18 -15.38 -7.78
N GLY A 68 -10.44 -14.99 -8.80
CA GLY A 68 -10.54 -15.58 -10.14
C GLY A 68 -11.88 -15.28 -10.79
N ASP A 69 -12.00 -14.12 -11.42
CA ASP A 69 -13.28 -13.65 -11.94
C ASP A 69 -13.11 -12.82 -13.23
N PHE A 70 -14.17 -12.77 -14.05
CA PHE A 70 -14.22 -12.03 -15.32
C PHE A 70 -13.03 -12.32 -16.27
N GLY A 71 -12.64 -13.59 -16.40
CA GLY A 71 -11.54 -13.98 -17.29
C GLY A 71 -10.15 -13.58 -16.80
N VAL A 72 -10.02 -13.20 -15.52
CA VAL A 72 -8.75 -13.06 -14.81
C VAL A 72 -8.60 -14.28 -13.89
N PRO A 73 -7.63 -15.18 -14.13
CA PRO A 73 -7.40 -16.31 -13.24
C PRO A 73 -6.83 -15.84 -11.88
N PRO A 74 -7.08 -16.58 -10.78
CA PRO A 74 -6.38 -16.32 -9.53
C PRO A 74 -4.87 -16.38 -9.72
N TYR A 75 -4.14 -15.45 -9.11
CA TYR A 75 -2.69 -15.41 -9.17
C TYR A 75 -2.08 -16.24 -8.05
N GLN A 76 -1.23 -17.19 -8.39
CA GLN A 76 -0.59 -18.06 -7.40
C GLN A 76 0.22 -17.25 -6.39
N GLY A 77 -0.10 -17.44 -5.11
CA GLY A 77 0.58 -16.80 -3.98
C GLY A 77 0.02 -15.43 -3.58
N ILE A 78 -1.01 -14.92 -4.26
CA ILE A 78 -1.65 -13.64 -3.92
C ILE A 78 -2.24 -13.66 -2.49
N ALA A 79 -2.09 -12.57 -1.76
CA ALA A 79 -2.55 -12.44 -0.38
C ALA A 79 -3.12 -11.05 -0.07
N GLY A 80 -3.72 -10.38 -1.06
CA GLY A 80 -4.22 -9.01 -0.96
C GLY A 80 -3.71 -8.11 -2.10
N VAL A 81 -3.73 -6.78 -2.01
CA VAL A 81 -4.19 -5.93 -0.90
C VAL A 81 -5.50 -5.24 -1.27
N LYS A 82 -5.51 -4.45 -2.36
CA LYS A 82 -6.70 -3.69 -2.74
C LYS A 82 -6.70 -3.24 -4.20
N ASN A 83 -7.87 -3.31 -4.83
CA ASN A 83 -8.22 -2.71 -6.12
C ASN A 83 -8.99 -1.37 -5.93
N GLY A 84 -8.95 -0.47 -6.90
CA GLY A 84 -9.73 0.77 -6.91
C GLY A 84 -10.04 1.24 -8.33
N ASN A 85 -11.11 2.03 -8.49
CA ASN A 85 -11.44 2.65 -9.77
C ASN A 85 -12.33 3.89 -9.55
N THR A 86 -11.92 5.03 -10.11
CA THR A 86 -12.74 6.24 -10.22
C THR A 86 -12.54 6.88 -11.60
N THR A 87 -13.32 7.91 -11.92
CA THR A 87 -13.22 8.60 -13.21
C THR A 87 -11.86 9.28 -13.38
N HIS A 88 -11.33 9.90 -12.33
CA HIS A 88 -10.05 10.63 -12.43
C HIS A 88 -8.83 9.77 -12.11
N ALA A 89 -8.94 8.75 -11.25
CA ALA A 89 -7.81 7.89 -10.92
C ALA A 89 -7.59 6.75 -11.93
N GLY A 90 -8.62 6.40 -12.70
CA GLY A 90 -8.64 5.17 -13.49
C GLY A 90 -8.52 3.92 -12.61
N ALA A 91 -8.17 2.80 -13.23
CA ALA A 91 -8.01 1.53 -12.53
C ALA A 91 -6.70 1.50 -11.74
N THR A 92 -6.76 1.16 -10.46
CA THR A 92 -5.60 1.04 -9.57
C THR A 92 -5.61 -0.31 -8.86
N PHE A 93 -4.42 -0.84 -8.58
CA PHE A 93 -4.26 -2.07 -7.82
C PHE A 93 -2.97 -2.05 -7.01
N THR A 94 -3.05 -2.47 -5.76
CA THR A 94 -1.88 -2.83 -4.95
C THR A 94 -2.05 -4.26 -4.49
N GLY A 95 -1.07 -5.11 -4.83
CA GLY A 95 -1.07 -6.52 -4.54
C GLY A 95 0.14 -6.94 -3.74
N VAL A 96 0.01 -8.06 -3.04
CA VAL A 96 1.12 -8.77 -2.43
C VAL A 96 1.03 -10.25 -2.79
N ALA A 97 2.14 -10.85 -3.15
CA ALA A 97 2.22 -12.27 -3.46
C ALA A 97 3.46 -12.90 -2.81
N GLU A 98 3.33 -14.15 -2.37
CA GLU A 98 4.42 -14.94 -1.81
C GLU A 98 4.63 -16.23 -2.61
N ARG A 99 5.88 -16.51 -2.99
CA ARG A 99 6.30 -17.77 -3.62
C ARG A 99 7.64 -18.19 -3.04
N ASN A 100 7.76 -19.45 -2.60
CA ASN A 100 9.00 -20.03 -2.09
C ASN A 100 9.68 -19.17 -0.99
N GLY A 101 8.90 -18.64 -0.04
CA GLY A 101 9.39 -17.79 1.05
C GLY A 101 9.83 -16.39 0.63
N ARG A 102 9.57 -15.98 -0.63
CA ARG A 102 9.83 -14.62 -1.14
C ARG A 102 8.53 -13.89 -1.31
N VAL A 103 8.44 -12.70 -0.72
CA VAL A 103 7.27 -11.81 -0.79
C VAL A 103 7.59 -10.65 -1.72
N LEU A 104 6.69 -10.39 -2.67
CA LEU A 104 6.71 -9.21 -3.53
C LEU A 104 5.46 -8.37 -3.30
N LEU A 105 5.61 -7.05 -3.48
CA LEU A 105 4.51 -6.09 -3.44
C LEU A 105 4.57 -5.25 -4.71
N VAL A 106 3.43 -5.14 -5.40
CA VAL A 106 3.30 -4.45 -6.69
C VAL A 106 2.14 -3.47 -6.61
N THR A 107 2.37 -2.23 -7.06
CA THR A 107 1.31 -1.24 -7.24
C THR A 107 1.27 -0.77 -8.70
N VAL A 108 0.10 -0.86 -9.31
CA VAL A 108 -0.21 -0.35 -10.66
C VAL A 108 -1.27 0.74 -10.53
N MET A 109 -1.05 1.87 -11.18
CA MET A 109 -1.98 3.00 -11.18
C MET A 109 -2.23 3.45 -12.62
N ASN A 110 -3.50 3.49 -13.01
CA ASN A 110 -3.96 3.96 -14.31
C ASN A 110 -3.15 3.41 -15.50
N PRO A 111 -3.10 2.09 -15.70
CA PRO A 111 -2.36 1.50 -16.81
C PRO A 111 -2.88 2.04 -18.14
N SER A 112 -1.97 2.34 -19.08
CA SER A 112 -2.32 2.88 -20.40
C SER A 112 -2.77 1.82 -21.40
N SER A 113 -2.70 0.53 -21.03
CA SER A 113 -3.13 -0.56 -21.89
C SER A 113 -4.66 -0.63 -21.99
N GLU A 114 -5.16 -0.77 -23.21
CA GLU A 114 -6.59 -0.98 -23.51
C GLU A 114 -7.04 -2.44 -23.32
N GLU A 115 -6.14 -3.32 -22.84
CA GLU A 115 -6.48 -4.71 -22.57
C GLU A 115 -7.56 -4.81 -21.49
N GLN A 116 -8.53 -5.72 -21.68
CA GLN A 116 -9.52 -5.99 -20.65
C GLN A 116 -8.84 -6.42 -19.36
N HIS A 117 -9.15 -5.68 -18.28
CA HIS A 117 -8.56 -5.91 -16.95
C HIS A 117 -7.05 -5.64 -16.90
N ALA A 118 -6.55 -4.70 -17.72
CA ALA A 118 -5.15 -4.28 -17.78
C ALA A 118 -4.49 -4.16 -16.40
N VAL A 119 -5.14 -3.50 -15.43
CA VAL A 119 -4.57 -3.32 -14.08
C VAL A 119 -4.20 -4.63 -13.39
N TYR A 120 -5.01 -5.68 -13.58
CA TYR A 120 -4.76 -6.99 -12.99
C TYR A 120 -3.73 -7.78 -13.80
N ARG A 121 -3.80 -7.71 -15.14
CA ARG A 121 -2.89 -8.44 -16.04
C ARG A 121 -1.47 -7.89 -15.98
N GLU A 122 -1.32 -6.56 -15.98
CA GLU A 122 -0.03 -5.91 -15.77
C GLU A 122 0.53 -6.20 -14.39
N THR A 123 -0.30 -6.17 -13.35
CA THR A 123 0.13 -6.58 -12.00
C THR A 123 0.67 -8.02 -12.00
N ALA A 124 -0.05 -8.96 -12.61
CA ALA A 124 0.39 -10.36 -12.69
C ALA A 124 1.74 -10.50 -13.43
N ARG A 125 1.90 -9.80 -14.57
CA ARG A 125 3.16 -9.77 -15.33
C ARG A 125 4.30 -9.16 -14.50
N LEU A 126 4.04 -8.10 -13.74
CA LEU A 126 5.04 -7.48 -12.86
C LEU A 126 5.46 -8.41 -11.71
N PHE A 127 4.53 -9.16 -11.14
CA PHE A 127 4.90 -10.20 -10.17
C PHE A 127 5.73 -11.31 -10.81
N ASP A 128 5.33 -11.83 -11.97
CA ASP A 128 6.07 -12.89 -12.66
C ASP A 128 7.49 -12.43 -13.01
N TRP A 129 7.63 -11.22 -13.55
CA TRP A 129 8.93 -10.60 -13.80
C TRP A 129 9.72 -10.44 -12.49
N GLY A 130 9.10 -9.90 -11.45
CA GLY A 130 9.76 -9.65 -10.16
C GLY A 130 10.29 -10.92 -9.53
N PHE A 131 9.52 -12.00 -9.55
CA PHE A 131 9.97 -13.31 -9.04
C PHE A 131 11.11 -13.88 -9.89
N ALA A 132 11.06 -13.72 -11.22
CA ALA A 132 12.12 -14.17 -12.12
C ALA A 132 13.42 -13.36 -12.00
N ALA A 133 13.32 -12.08 -11.62
CA ALA A 133 14.42 -11.12 -11.50
C ALA A 133 15.13 -11.16 -10.14
N LEU A 134 14.61 -11.89 -9.14
CA LEU A 134 15.20 -11.97 -7.81
C LEU A 134 16.68 -12.37 -7.86
N GLY A 135 17.54 -11.52 -7.29
CA GLY A 135 19.00 -11.73 -7.25
C GLY A 135 19.72 -11.52 -8.58
N LYS A 136 19.03 -11.04 -9.62
CA LYS A 136 19.60 -10.79 -10.97
C LYS A 136 19.62 -9.32 -11.37
N VAL A 137 19.02 -8.45 -10.54
CA VAL A 137 18.88 -7.02 -10.84
C VAL A 137 19.35 -6.19 -9.66
N GLU A 138 19.93 -5.03 -9.97
CA GLU A 138 20.25 -4.01 -8.98
C GLU A 138 18.98 -3.20 -8.66
N PRO A 139 18.60 -3.04 -7.38
CA PRO A 139 17.49 -2.19 -7.01
C PRO A 139 17.75 -0.72 -7.37
N VAL A 140 16.75 -0.04 -7.91
CA VAL A 140 16.84 1.41 -8.23
C VAL A 140 16.66 2.31 -6.99
N GLY A 141 16.39 1.71 -5.83
CA GLY A 141 16.18 2.41 -4.57
C GLY A 141 15.52 1.53 -3.52
N GLU A 142 15.23 2.13 -2.37
CA GLU A 142 14.60 1.45 -1.24
C GLU A 142 13.33 2.18 -0.79
N LEU A 143 12.32 1.40 -0.40
CA LEU A 143 11.14 1.90 0.30
C LEU A 143 11.54 2.31 1.72
N VAL A 144 11.45 3.61 2.04
CA VAL A 144 11.87 4.13 3.35
C VAL A 144 11.07 3.51 4.50
N PRO A 145 11.68 3.32 5.68
CA PRO A 145 10.96 2.87 6.86
C PRO A 145 9.98 3.96 7.37
N PRO A 146 8.92 3.58 8.10
CA PRO A 146 8.02 4.54 8.73
C PRO A 146 8.79 5.44 9.72
N ARG A 147 8.35 6.70 9.89
CA ARG A 147 9.09 7.67 10.72
C ARG A 147 9.29 7.18 12.16
N SER A 148 8.32 6.45 12.72
CA SER A 148 8.37 5.87 14.06
C SER A 148 9.49 4.84 14.26
N ALA A 149 9.98 4.20 13.19
CA ALA A 149 11.07 3.23 13.25
C ALA A 149 12.47 3.88 13.14
N ARG A 150 12.55 5.19 12.89
CA ARG A 150 13.83 5.91 12.69
C ARG A 150 14.45 6.45 13.99
N THR A 151 13.93 6.08 15.16
CA THR A 151 14.38 6.57 16.48
C THR A 151 15.71 5.97 16.96
N GLY A 152 16.66 5.74 16.06
CA GLY A 152 17.95 5.08 16.34
C GLY A 152 19.22 5.87 15.98
N THR A 153 19.15 7.07 15.38
CA THR A 153 20.37 7.77 14.90
C THR A 153 20.43 9.30 15.12
N HIS A 154 19.62 9.86 16.03
CA HIS A 154 19.78 11.27 16.47
C HIS A 154 19.83 11.43 17.99
N ALA A 155 20.74 10.68 18.64
CA ALA A 155 21.14 10.93 20.02
C ALA A 155 22.66 10.82 20.15
N SER A 156 23.37 11.83 19.60
CA SER A 156 24.67 12.32 20.09
C SER A 156 25.27 13.31 19.07
N ALA A 157 24.69 14.50 19.00
CA ALA A 157 25.49 15.69 18.76
C ALA A 157 25.28 16.56 20.00
N GLY A 158 25.97 16.17 21.08
CA GLY A 158 25.96 16.91 22.33
C GLY A 158 26.42 18.33 22.06
N ALA A 159 25.55 19.29 22.37
CA ALA A 159 25.92 20.66 22.59
C ALA A 159 26.98 20.69 23.70
N ALA A 160 28.20 21.07 23.35
CA ALA A 160 29.19 21.56 24.30
C ALA A 160 29.45 23.02 23.93
N GLU A 161 28.62 23.88 24.48
CA GLU A 161 28.82 25.32 24.53
C GLU A 161 29.90 25.63 25.58
N PRO A 162 31.02 26.30 25.26
CA PRO A 162 31.91 26.80 26.29
C PRO A 162 31.39 28.14 26.83
N ALA A 163 31.19 28.17 28.15
CA ALA A 163 30.84 29.34 28.96
C ALA A 163 31.98 30.41 28.99
N PRO A 164 31.71 31.64 29.46
CA PRO A 164 32.33 32.87 28.95
C PRO A 164 33.64 33.23 29.65
N GLY A 165 34.65 33.61 28.86
CA GLY A 165 35.93 34.18 29.32
C GLY A 165 36.04 35.66 28.97
N LYS A 166 36.07 36.50 30.00
CA LYS A 166 36.32 37.96 29.93
C LYS A 166 37.68 38.25 29.30
N ASN A 167 37.75 39.18 28.35
CA ASN A 167 38.61 40.35 28.45
C ASN A 167 38.30 41.38 27.35
N ALA A 168 38.28 42.63 27.80
CA ALA A 168 37.90 43.83 27.08
C ALA A 168 39.02 44.40 26.19
N THR A 169 38.66 45.48 25.49
CA THR A 169 39.47 46.47 24.76
C THR A 169 39.93 46.04 23.36
N ALA A 170 39.82 46.83 22.29
CA ALA A 170 39.30 48.17 22.05
C ALA A 170 39.10 48.32 20.52
N GLN A 171 38.08 49.06 20.09
CA GLN A 171 38.07 49.75 18.79
C GLN A 171 38.86 51.07 18.92
N PRO A 172 39.21 51.84 17.87
CA PRO A 172 38.72 51.78 16.48
C PRO A 172 39.79 51.96 15.37
N VAL A 173 39.44 51.59 14.13
CA VAL A 173 39.20 52.47 12.96
C VAL A 173 38.45 51.69 11.89
#